data_AF-A0A7Z9WVD2-F1
#
_entry.id   AF-A0A7Z9WVD2-F1
#
_cell.length_a   1.000
_cell.length_b   1.000
_cell.length_c   1.000
_cell.angle_alpha   90.00
_cell.angle_beta   90.00
_cell.angle_gamma   90.00
#
_symmetry.space_group_name_H-M   'P 1'
#
loop_
_entity.id
_entity.type
_entity.pdbx_description
1 polymer ?
#
loop_
_entity_poly.entity_id
_entity_poly.type
_entity_poly.pdbx_seq_one_letter_code
_entity_poly.pdbx_strand_id
1 'polypeptide(L)'
;QPGRQYLYAKVTKKEPFDILYFTPGVTTIINLEDKSYSISPEMVYRGFTNWEIRLRFSLLDGGNSTEFGEKTNSNKVELRARYFF
;
A
#
# COMPACT_ATOMS: atom_id res chain seq x y z
N GLN A 1 -25.50 -4.24 16.12
CA GLN A 1 -24.09 -3.81 16.12
C GLN A 1 -23.75 -3.57 14.67
N PRO A 2 -23.64 -2.31 14.21
CA PRO A 2 -23.27 -2.07 12.82
C PRO A 2 -21.92 -2.74 12.58
N GLY A 3 -21.96 -3.74 11.71
CA GLY A 3 -20.84 -4.57 11.37
C GLY A 3 -19.88 -3.70 10.58
N ARG A 4 -18.67 -3.60 11.09
CA ARG A 4 -17.47 -3.03 10.48
C ARG A 4 -17.26 -3.57 9.06
N GLN A 5 -17.96 -3.00 8.08
CA GLN A 5 -17.96 -3.49 6.70
C GLN A 5 -16.75 -2.91 5.98
N TYR A 6 -15.64 -3.64 6.08
CA TYR A 6 -14.41 -3.32 5.37
C TYR A 6 -14.25 -4.27 4.17
N LEU A 7 -14.08 -3.68 2.99
CA LEU A 7 -13.65 -4.41 1.80
C LEU A 7 -12.13 -4.37 1.75
N TYR A 8 -11.50 -5.53 1.89
CA TYR A 8 -10.05 -5.70 1.73
C TYR A 8 -9.75 -6.34 0.38
N ALA A 9 -8.96 -5.66 -0.44
CA ALA A 9 -8.47 -6.16 -1.71
C ALA A 9 -6.95 -6.06 -1.74
N LYS A 10 -6.27 -7.15 -2.07
CA LYS A 10 -4.82 -7.17 -2.31
C LYS A 10 -4.54 -7.84 -3.64
N VAL A 11 -3.84 -7.13 -4.52
CA VAL A 11 -3.39 -7.64 -5.80
C VAL A 11 -1.89 -7.57 -5.83
N THR A 12 -1.23 -8.67 -6.12
CA THR A 12 0.22 -8.72 -6.32
C THR A 12 0.52 -9.47 -7.60
N LYS A 13 1.53 -9.01 -8.34
CA LYS A 13 1.97 -9.66 -9.56
C LYS A 13 3.47 -9.87 -9.45
N LYS A 14 3.88 -11.13 -9.46
CA LYS A 14 5.29 -11.49 -9.58
C LYS A 14 5.70 -11.37 -11.04
N GLU A 15 6.86 -10.78 -11.27
CA GLU A 15 7.53 -10.70 -12.57
C GLU A 15 6.59 -10.23 -13.71
N PRO A 16 5.87 -9.11 -13.55
CA PRO A 16 5.05 -8.60 -14.64
C PRO A 16 5.94 -8.08 -15.77
N PHE A 17 5.44 -8.17 -17.01
CA PHE A 17 6.12 -7.64 -18.20
C PHE A 17 7.53 -8.20 -18.40
N ASP A 18 7.80 -9.43 -17.96
CA ASP A 18 9.11 -10.08 -18.05
C ASP A 18 10.22 -9.39 -17.23
N ILE A 19 9.86 -8.49 -16.30
CA ILE A 19 10.82 -7.83 -15.42
C ILE A 19 11.21 -8.80 -14.30
N LEU A 20 12.37 -9.43 -14.46
CA LEU A 20 12.91 -10.37 -13.48
C LEU A 20 13.11 -9.67 -12.12
N TYR A 21 12.71 -10.34 -11.04
CA TYR A 21 12.82 -9.85 -9.66
C TYR A 21 12.01 -8.60 -9.31
N PHE A 22 11.03 -8.25 -10.12
CA PHE A 22 10.09 -7.17 -9.84
C PHE A 22 8.75 -7.72 -9.35
N THR A 23 8.22 -7.19 -8.25
CA THR A 23 6.94 -7.60 -7.70
C THR A 23 6.17 -6.37 -7.23
N PRO A 24 5.36 -5.75 -8.12
CA PRO A 24 4.40 -4.75 -7.72
C PRO A 24 3.20 -5.41 -7.05
N GLY A 25 2.62 -4.66 -6.13
CA GLY A 25 1.43 -4.98 -5.41
C GLY A 25 0.64 -3.73 -5.06
N VAL A 26 -0.65 -3.89 -4.85
CA VAL A 26 -1.50 -2.84 -4.34
C VAL A 26 -2.47 -3.48 -3.35
N THR A 27 -2.58 -2.85 -2.18
CA THR A 27 -3.53 -3.23 -1.15
C THR A 27 -4.50 -2.08 -0.97
N THR A 28 -5.79 -2.33 -1.13
CA THR A 28 -6.84 -1.33 -0.93
C THR A 28 -7.79 -1.82 0.15
N ILE A 29 -8.15 -0.92 1.06
CA ILE A 29 -9.07 -1.14 2.15
C ILE A 29 -10.15 -0.07 2.07
N ILE A 30 -11.40 -0.45 1.89
CA ILE A 30 -12.52 0.50 1.75
C ILE A 30 -13.48 0.26 2.90
N ASN A 31 -13.78 1.31 3.65
CA ASN A 31 -14.85 1.31 4.63
C ASN A 31 -16.16 1.65 3.92
N LEU A 32 -17.09 0.70 3.88
CA LEU A 32 -18.38 0.87 3.21
C LEU A 32 -19.35 1.77 4.01
N GLU A 33 -19.10 1.97 5.31
CA GLU A 33 -19.97 2.76 6.19
C GLU A 33 -19.73 4.26 6.00
N ASP A 34 -18.47 4.69 6.01
CA ASP A 34 -18.06 6.10 5.96
C ASP A 34 -17.51 6.52 4.57
N LYS A 35 -17.44 5.59 3.61
CA LYS A 35 -16.79 5.75 2.30
C LYS A 35 -15.30 6.11 2.36
N SER A 36 -14.69 6.11 3.55
CA SER A 36 -13.25 6.25 3.74
C SER A 36 -12.49 5.09 3.09
N TYR A 37 -11.39 5.38 2.41
CA TYR A 37 -10.55 4.37 1.78
C TYR A 37 -9.06 4.56 2.09
N SER A 38 -8.35 3.43 2.11
CA SER A 38 -6.89 3.39 2.20
C SER A 38 -6.34 2.61 1.03
N ILE A 39 -5.42 3.21 0.29
CA ILE A 39 -4.73 2.57 -0.82
C ILE A 39 -3.25 2.52 -0.48
N SER A 40 -2.69 1.33 -0.55
CA SER A 40 -1.31 1.03 -0.21
C SER A 40 -0.61 0.32 -1.37
N PRO A 41 -0.07 1.06 -2.35
CA PRO A 41 0.81 0.49 -3.37
C PRO A 41 2.11 -0.01 -2.70
N GLU A 42 2.55 -1.20 -3.07
CA GLU A 42 3.85 -1.74 -2.69
C GLU A 42 4.59 -2.25 -3.93
N MET A 43 5.91 -2.17 -3.93
CA MET A 43 6.72 -2.59 -5.05
C MET A 43 8.07 -3.05 -4.53
N VAL A 44 8.46 -4.26 -4.93
CA VAL A 44 9.75 -4.83 -4.56
C VAL A 44 10.56 -5.07 -5.83
N TYR A 45 11.81 -4.63 -5.83
CA TYR A 45 12.76 -4.87 -6.88
C TYR A 45 14.03 -5.49 -6.30
N ARG A 46 14.38 -6.68 -6.78
CA ARG A 46 15.58 -7.43 -6.38
C ARG A 46 16.49 -7.73 -7.57
N GLY A 47 16.39 -6.95 -8.65
CA GLY A 47 17.11 -7.22 -9.91
C GLY A 47 18.61 -6.98 -9.87
N PHE A 48 19.12 -6.29 -8.83
CA PHE A 48 20.55 -6.06 -8.66
C PHE A 48 21.17 -7.08 -7.72
N THR A 49 22.38 -7.54 -8.06
CA THR A 49 23.20 -8.41 -7.20
C THR A 49 23.33 -7.78 -5.83
N ASN A 50 22.84 -8.47 -4.79
CA ASN A 50 22.92 -8.05 -3.40
C ASN A 50 22.05 -6.85 -2.97
N TRP A 51 21.12 -6.36 -3.80
CA TRP A 51 20.23 -5.26 -3.43
C TRP A 51 18.75 -5.68 -3.43
N GLU A 52 18.05 -5.35 -2.35
CA GLU A 52 16.59 -5.40 -2.27
C GLU A 52 16.06 -3.99 -2.05
N ILE A 53 15.35 -3.46 -3.05
CA ILE A 53 14.67 -2.18 -2.96
C ILE A 53 13.17 -2.46 -2.79
N ARG A 54 12.58 -1.89 -1.75
CA ARG A 54 11.14 -1.94 -1.50
C ARG A 54 10.63 -0.53 -1.38
N LEU A 55 9.67 -0.19 -2.23
CA LEU A 55 8.89 1.02 -2.13
C LEU A 55 7.49 0.64 -1.64
N ARG A 56 7.02 1.31 -0.60
CA ARG A 56 5.63 1.22 -0.14
C ARG A 56 5.09 2.62 0.00
N PHE A 57 3.90 2.82 -0.51
CA PHE A 57 3.15 4.03 -0.33
C PHE A 57 1.86 3.70 0.41
N SER A 58 1.36 4.63 1.21
CA SER A 58 0.11 4.47 1.95
C SER A 58 -0.64 5.80 1.90
N LEU A 59 -1.66 5.82 1.06
CA LEU A 59 -2.64 6.87 0.94
C LEU A 59 -3.84 6.51 1.80
N LEU A 60 -4.32 7.48 2.56
CA LEU A 60 -5.55 7.39 3.34
C LEU A 60 -6.36 8.60 2.95
N ASP A 61 -7.54 8.38 2.38
CA ASP A 61 -8.46 9.44 1.98
C ASP A 61 -9.81 9.11 2.63
N GLY A 62 -10.14 9.90 3.65
CA GLY A 62 -11.40 9.84 4.37
C GLY A 62 -12.11 11.17 4.23
N GLY A 63 -13.39 11.14 3.87
CA GLY A 63 -14.18 12.33 3.56
C GLY A 63 -14.18 13.37 4.69
N ASN A 64 -14.37 14.62 4.29
CA ASN A 64 -14.21 15.86 5.07
C ASN A 64 -15.15 16.05 6.30
N SER A 65 -15.70 15.01 6.94
CA SER A 65 -16.67 15.16 8.06
C SER A 65 -16.84 13.95 9.01
N THR A 66 -15.80 13.17 9.28
CA THR A 66 -15.83 12.17 10.38
C THR A 66 -14.52 12.17 11.17
N GLU A 67 -14.54 11.65 12.40
CA GLU A 67 -13.49 11.67 13.45
C GLU A 67 -12.07 11.24 13.00
N PHE A 68 -11.90 10.80 11.75
CA PHE A 68 -10.60 10.67 11.08
C PHE A 68 -9.97 12.00 10.65
N GLY A 69 -10.71 13.12 10.69
CA GLY A 69 -10.21 14.48 10.43
C GLY A 69 -9.27 15.04 11.50
N GLU A 70 -9.24 14.47 12.72
CA GLU A 70 -8.31 14.93 13.78
C GLU A 70 -6.94 14.23 13.72
N LYS A 71 -6.81 13.15 12.96
CA LYS A 71 -5.51 12.52 12.67
C LYS A 71 -5.31 12.45 11.18
N THR A 72 -4.93 13.60 10.63
CA THR A 72 -4.07 13.78 9.46
C THR A 72 -2.94 12.75 9.45
N ASN A 73 -3.22 11.50 9.08
CA ASN A 73 -2.20 10.53 8.79
C ASN A 73 -1.79 10.76 7.34
N SER A 74 -1.08 11.88 7.16
CA SER A 74 -0.45 12.34 5.93
C SER A 74 0.15 11.16 5.20
N ASN A 75 -0.25 11.00 3.93
CA ASN A 75 0.34 10.13 2.92
C ASN A 75 1.75 9.66 3.31
N LYS A 76 1.91 8.36 3.61
CA LYS A 76 3.18 7.81 4.06
C LYS A 76 3.91 7.18 2.88
N VAL A 77 5.10 7.68 2.57
CA VAL A 77 6.04 7.01 1.67
C VAL A 77 7.09 6.31 2.52
N GLU A 78 7.30 5.02 2.26
CA GLU A 78 8.37 4.22 2.85
C GLU A 78 9.25 3.66 1.72
N LEU A 79 10.47 4.16 1.62
CA LEU A 79 11.50 3.59 0.76
C LEU A 79 12.50 2.83 1.64
N ARG A 80 12.72 1.55 1.31
CA ARG A 80 13.68 0.70 2.01
C ARG A 80 14.62 0.07 0.99
N ALA A 81 15.91 0.36 1.11
CA ALA A 81 16.96 -0.37 0.42
C ALA A 81 17.70 -1.25 1.42
N ARG A 82 17.92 -2.52 1.07
CA ARG A 82 18.75 -3.46 1.84
C ARG A 82 19.86 -3.96 0.93
N TYR A 83 21.09 -3.83 1.40
CA TYR A 83 22.26 -4.39 0.75
C TYR A 83 22.73 -5.61 1.54
N PHE A 84 23.05 -6.71 0.86
CA PHE A 84 23.60 -7.93 1.44
C PHE A 84 25.10 -7.97 1.13
N PHE A 85 25.95 -7.99 2.16
CA PHE A 85 27.41 -8.07 2.00
C PHE A 85 27.92 -9.50 2.16
#